data_AF-A0A8S3HMQ8-F1
#
_entry.id   AF-A0A8S3HMQ8-F1
#
_cell.length_a   1.000
_cell.length_b   1.000
_cell.length_c   1.000
_cell.angle_alpha   90.00
_cell.angle_beta   90.00
_cell.angle_gamma   90.00
#
_symmetry.space_group_name_H-M   'P 1'
#
loop_
_entity.id
_entity.type
_entity.pdbx_description
1 polymer ?
#
loop_
_entity_poly.entity_id
_entity_poly.type
_entity_poly.pdbx_seq_one_letter_code
_entity_poly.pdbx_strand_id
1 'polypeptide(L)'
;DDFDIRAKLMALNAEALECRAAAVQLQQESRMVLTKATEMAKRANDELEQQTLELKAQQEQIERNRTAENERHVRLEEERQRLKELQQKQLEQQQQQQQQQQQERLLAMAKSQAHEDEFANWLVRDFMNDNHYPACIVRTSPDAVSMPINVNYLIVTETENLLDSQEELISTPLNIKFDFITNRQQFILVAIPYIVKRSSHRENVIKVRQSNGVWMSMETNEPTFDSHKEKRFVECKLPESSVCAVVSRLKRDKVLIENQSS
;
A
#
# COMPACT_ATOMS: atom_id res chain seq x y z
N ASP A 1 79.35 47.28 100.81
CA ASP A 1 78.13 47.55 100.01
C ASP A 1 78.24 47.32 98.50
N ASP A 2 79.43 47.15 97.91
CA ASP A 2 79.55 46.92 96.45
C ASP A 2 79.17 45.49 95.99
N PHE A 3 79.33 44.49 96.87
CA PHE A 3 79.01 43.08 96.58
C PHE A 3 77.50 42.84 96.46
N ASP A 4 76.69 43.47 97.31
CA ASP A 4 75.23 43.31 97.33
C ASP A 4 74.56 43.98 96.10
N ILE A 5 75.14 45.08 95.61
CA ILE A 5 74.72 45.75 94.38
C ILE A 5 75.02 44.87 93.14
N ARG A 6 76.20 44.24 93.09
CA ARG A 6 76.53 43.30 92.00
C ARG A 6 75.63 42.06 91.99
N ALA A 7 75.32 41.51 93.16
CA ALA A 7 74.40 40.38 93.27
C ALA A 7 72.98 40.72 92.79
N LYS A 8 72.45 41.90 93.16
CA LYS A 8 71.16 42.40 92.69
C LYS A 8 71.13 42.67 91.18
N LEU A 9 72.21 43.23 90.61
CA LEU A 9 72.34 43.43 89.17
C LEU A 9 72.40 42.11 88.39
N MET A 10 73.09 41.09 88.92
CA MET A 10 73.12 39.76 88.31
C MET A 10 71.74 39.09 88.36
N ALA A 11 71.02 39.18 89.48
CA ALA A 11 69.67 38.64 89.61
C ALA A 11 68.67 39.33 88.66
N LEU A 12 68.72 40.67 88.56
CA LEU A 12 67.88 41.42 87.62
C LEU A 12 68.20 41.10 86.15
N ASN A 13 69.48 40.91 85.82
CA ASN A 13 69.88 40.49 84.47
C ASN A 13 69.44 39.07 84.14
N ALA A 14 69.47 38.15 85.11
CA ALA A 14 68.95 36.80 84.95
C ALA A 14 67.43 36.82 84.72
N GLU A 15 66.68 37.55 85.55
CA GLU A 15 65.23 37.72 85.40
C GLU A 15 64.86 38.39 84.07
N ALA A 16 65.59 39.43 83.66
CA ALA A 16 65.38 40.08 82.36
C ALA A 16 65.68 39.13 81.18
N LEU A 17 66.66 38.24 81.32
CA LEU A 17 66.98 37.24 80.30
C LEU A 17 65.89 36.15 80.23
N GLU A 18 65.37 35.71 81.37
CA GLU A 18 64.24 34.78 81.46
C GLU A 18 62.95 35.38 80.87
N CYS A 19 62.63 36.64 81.21
CA CYS A 19 61.49 37.33 80.60
C CYS A 19 61.64 37.47 79.08
N ARG A 20 62.84 37.76 78.58
CA ARG A 20 63.12 37.80 77.13
C ARG A 20 62.95 36.42 76.48
N ALA A 21 63.43 35.36 77.13
CA ALA A 21 63.28 34.00 76.63
C ALA A 21 61.80 33.59 76.54
N ALA A 22 61.01 33.88 77.58
CA ALA A 22 59.57 33.62 77.60
C ALA A 22 58.82 34.44 76.54
N ALA A 23 59.17 35.71 76.34
CA ALA A 23 58.56 36.55 75.31
C ALA A 23 58.85 36.04 73.89
N VAL A 24 60.08 35.55 73.63
CA VAL A 24 60.43 34.95 72.33
C VAL A 24 59.65 33.65 72.10
N GLN A 25 59.51 32.80 73.12
CA GLN A 25 58.72 31.57 73.02
C GLN A 25 57.25 31.87 72.73
N LEU A 26 56.61 32.79 73.47
CA LEU A 26 55.23 33.20 73.22
C LEU A 26 55.05 33.80 71.83
N GLN A 27 56.03 34.57 71.32
CA GLN A 27 55.98 35.11 69.97
C GLN A 27 56.07 34.00 68.91
N GLN A 28 56.90 32.97 69.13
CA GLN A 28 57.01 31.82 68.23
C GLN A 28 55.73 30.97 68.25
N GLU A 29 55.18 30.68 69.43
CA GLU A 29 53.92 29.96 69.58
C GLU A 29 52.76 30.71 68.93
N SER A 30 52.66 32.03 69.15
CA SER A 30 51.63 32.87 68.51
C SER A 30 51.73 32.83 66.97
N ARG A 31 52.95 32.89 66.41
CA ARG A 31 53.17 32.75 64.96
C ARG A 31 52.77 31.36 64.45
N MET A 32 53.09 30.30 65.19
CA MET A 32 52.68 28.94 64.81
C MET A 32 51.16 28.78 64.83
N VAL A 33 50.48 29.27 65.88
CA VAL A 33 49.01 29.22 65.98
C VAL A 33 48.37 30.01 64.86
N LEU A 34 48.87 31.22 64.57
CA LEU A 34 48.35 32.05 63.48
C LEU A 34 48.52 31.36 62.11
N THR A 35 49.70 30.79 61.84
CA THR A 35 49.98 30.06 60.59
C THR A 35 49.03 28.87 60.45
N LYS A 36 48.88 28.07 61.51
CA LYS A 36 47.95 26.93 61.52
C LYS A 36 46.50 27.35 61.29
N ALA A 37 46.06 28.45 61.91
CA ALA A 37 44.72 28.99 61.70
C ALA A 37 44.51 29.46 60.25
N THR A 38 45.51 30.12 59.64
CA THR A 38 45.44 30.53 58.23
C THR A 38 45.43 29.35 57.26
N GLU A 39 46.21 28.30 57.54
CA GLU A 39 46.19 27.07 56.74
C GLU A 39 44.86 26.33 56.84
N MET A 40 44.27 26.26 58.04
CA MET A 40 42.95 25.66 58.23
C MET A 40 41.85 26.45 57.53
N ALA A 41 41.88 27.79 57.61
CA ALA A 41 40.92 28.64 56.90
C ALA A 41 41.05 28.49 55.37
N LYS A 42 42.28 28.38 54.87
CA LYS A 42 42.52 28.13 53.44
C LYS A 42 41.98 26.77 53.00
N ARG A 43 42.24 25.70 53.74
CA ARG A 43 41.70 24.36 53.43
C ARG A 43 40.18 24.34 53.45
N ALA A 44 39.55 24.97 54.44
CA ALA A 44 38.10 25.06 54.50
C ALA A 44 37.51 25.83 53.30
N ASN A 45 38.19 26.87 52.83
CA ASN A 45 37.77 27.61 51.64
C ASN A 45 37.97 26.79 50.35
N ASP A 46 39.11 26.13 50.21
CA ASP A 46 39.42 25.27 49.05
C ASP A 46 38.42 24.08 48.97
N GLU A 47 38.07 23.47 50.09
CA GLU A 47 37.06 22.40 50.18
C GLU A 47 35.65 22.91 49.82
N LEU A 48 35.28 24.11 50.28
CA LEU A 48 33.99 24.72 49.93
C LEU A 48 33.92 25.05 48.43
N GLU A 49 34.98 25.59 47.86
CA GLU A 49 35.07 25.85 46.42
C GLU A 49 34.93 24.57 45.60
N GLN A 50 35.62 23.49 45.99
CA GLN A 50 35.47 22.18 45.34
C GLN A 50 34.04 21.65 45.42
N GLN A 51 33.40 21.69 46.58
CA GLN A 51 32.00 21.26 46.72
C GLN A 51 31.04 22.08 45.85
N THR A 52 31.26 23.40 45.73
CA THR A 52 30.40 24.23 44.87
C THR A 52 30.59 23.92 43.38
N LEU A 53 31.82 23.58 42.95
CA LEU A 53 32.09 23.17 41.57
C LEU A 53 31.48 21.81 41.26
N GLU A 54 31.59 20.84 42.17
CA GLU A 54 30.99 19.52 42.02
C GLU A 54 29.46 19.59 41.95
N LEU A 55 28.83 20.40 42.82
CA LEU A 55 27.38 20.59 42.80
C LEU A 55 26.90 21.23 41.49
N LYS A 56 27.63 22.23 40.98
CA LYS A 56 27.31 22.84 39.68
C LYS A 56 27.44 21.84 38.53
N ALA A 57 28.52 21.05 38.51
CA ALA A 57 28.71 20.03 37.49
C ALA A 57 27.62 18.94 37.54
N GLN A 58 27.20 18.53 38.74
CA GLN A 58 26.09 17.59 38.91
C GLN A 58 24.76 18.16 38.44
N GLN A 59 24.46 19.42 38.76
CA GLN A 59 23.24 20.08 38.28
C GLN A 59 23.20 20.18 36.76
N GLU A 60 24.29 20.59 36.12
CA GLU A 60 24.36 20.69 34.66
C GLU A 60 24.19 19.31 33.99
N GLN A 61 24.74 18.25 34.59
CA GLN A 61 24.56 16.90 34.06
C GLN A 61 23.11 16.41 34.19
N ILE A 62 22.42 16.75 35.29
CA ILE A 62 20.99 16.43 35.48
C ILE A 62 20.14 17.16 34.43
N GLU A 63 20.41 18.44 34.16
CA GLU A 63 19.67 19.21 33.16
C GLU A 63 19.92 18.69 31.73
N ARG A 64 21.16 18.34 31.39
CA ARG A 64 21.50 17.69 30.11
C ARG A 64 20.80 16.35 29.94
N ASN A 65 20.74 15.54 31.00
CA ASN A 65 20.04 14.26 30.94
C ASN A 65 18.53 14.44 30.78
N ARG A 66 17.92 15.40 31.51
CA ARG A 66 16.48 15.71 31.39
C ARG A 66 16.11 16.22 30.00
N THR A 67 16.92 17.10 29.42
CA THR A 67 16.69 17.62 28.07
C THR A 67 16.80 16.51 27.02
N ALA A 68 17.84 15.67 27.10
CA ALA A 68 18.02 14.53 26.21
C ALA A 68 16.89 13.47 26.34
N GLU A 69 16.38 13.23 27.54
CA GLU A 69 15.26 12.31 27.78
C GLU A 69 13.95 12.86 27.20
N ASN A 70 13.67 14.15 27.42
CA ASN A 70 12.49 14.80 26.85
C ASN A 70 12.52 14.81 25.31
N GLU A 71 13.68 15.11 24.69
CA GLU A 71 13.81 15.04 23.24
C GLU A 71 13.58 13.63 22.68
N ARG A 72 14.04 12.59 23.39
CA ARG A 72 13.78 11.20 23.01
C ARG A 72 12.30 10.87 23.10
N HIS A 73 11.62 11.32 24.16
CA HIS A 73 10.19 11.08 24.35
C HIS A 73 9.36 11.74 23.22
N VAL A 74 9.64 13.00 22.90
CA VAL A 74 8.95 13.72 21.82
C VAL A 74 9.15 13.02 20.47
N ARG A 75 10.38 12.59 20.14
CA ARG A 75 10.65 11.85 18.89
C ARG A 75 9.88 10.53 18.81
N LEU A 76 9.81 9.78 19.92
CA LEU A 76 9.07 8.52 19.98
C LEU A 76 7.56 8.73 19.83
N GLU A 77 7.00 9.79 20.41
CA GLU A 77 5.58 10.12 20.24
C GLU A 77 5.25 10.55 18.81
N GLU A 78 6.07 11.40 18.18
CA GLU A 78 5.92 11.79 16.78
C GLU A 78 5.98 10.60 15.83
N GLU A 79 6.96 9.69 16.03
CA GLU A 79 7.09 8.49 15.22
C GLU A 79 5.87 7.56 15.39
N ARG A 80 5.41 7.38 16.63
CA ARG A 80 4.21 6.59 16.93
C ARG A 80 2.96 7.18 16.30
N GLN A 81 2.85 8.51 16.26
CA GLN A 81 1.72 9.19 15.62
C GLN A 81 1.75 9.05 14.10
N ARG A 82 2.93 9.20 13.48
CA ARG A 82 3.10 8.94 12.03
C ARG A 82 2.75 7.51 11.64
N LEU A 83 3.16 6.52 12.44
CA LEU A 83 2.83 5.12 12.21
C LEU A 83 1.32 4.86 12.30
N LYS A 84 0.62 5.48 13.26
CA LYS A 84 -0.85 5.38 13.38
C LYS A 84 -1.56 5.99 12.18
N GLU A 85 -1.15 7.19 11.74
CA GLU A 85 -1.74 7.84 10.56
C GLU A 85 -1.51 7.02 9.27
N LEU A 86 -0.32 6.44 9.11
CA LEU A 86 -0.01 5.60 7.96
C LEU A 86 -0.83 4.31 7.95
N GLN A 87 -0.98 3.64 9.10
CA GLN A 87 -1.85 2.47 9.24
C GLN A 87 -3.31 2.81 8.95
N GLN A 88 -3.80 3.94 9.45
CA GLN A 88 -5.18 4.37 9.22
C GLN A 88 -5.44 4.63 7.73
N LYS A 89 -4.53 5.35 7.04
CA LYS A 89 -4.64 5.57 5.59
C LYS A 89 -4.60 4.27 4.79
N GLN A 90 -3.75 3.31 5.16
CA GLN A 90 -3.71 2.01 4.50
C GLN A 90 -5.02 1.23 4.71
N LEU A 91 -5.57 1.25 5.93
CA LEU A 91 -6.83 0.60 6.24
C LEU A 91 -7.99 1.21 5.44
N GLU A 92 -8.07 2.54 5.36
CA GLU A 92 -9.10 3.25 4.59
C GLU A 92 -8.99 2.94 3.09
N GLN A 93 -7.78 2.94 2.52
CA GLN A 93 -7.57 2.56 1.11
C GLN A 93 -7.97 1.10 0.85
N GLN A 94 -7.63 0.19 1.77
CA GLN A 94 -7.98 -1.22 1.63
C GLN A 94 -9.50 -1.43 1.72
N GLN A 95 -10.18 -0.74 2.64
CA GLN A 95 -11.64 -0.78 2.75
C GLN A 95 -12.32 -0.21 1.51
N GLN A 96 -11.81 0.92 0.98
CA GLN A 96 -12.36 1.54 -0.23
C GLN A 96 -12.20 0.64 -1.45
N GLN A 97 -11.03 0.01 -1.63
CA GLN A 97 -10.81 -0.96 -2.71
C GLN A 97 -11.72 -2.18 -2.58
N GLN A 98 -11.92 -2.71 -1.37
CA GLN A 98 -12.84 -3.83 -1.15
C GLN A 98 -14.29 -3.46 -1.45
N GLN A 99 -14.73 -2.26 -1.04
CA GLN A 99 -16.07 -1.77 -1.34
C GLN A 99 -16.29 -1.59 -2.85
N GLN A 100 -15.33 -0.99 -3.56
CA GLN A 100 -15.41 -0.85 -5.02
C GLN A 100 -15.48 -2.21 -5.72
N GLN A 101 -14.63 -3.17 -5.34
CA GLN A 101 -14.67 -4.52 -5.92
C GLN A 101 -15.98 -5.25 -5.61
N GLN A 102 -16.55 -5.09 -4.42
CA GLN A 102 -17.85 -5.67 -4.09
C GLN A 102 -18.97 -5.04 -4.91
N GLN A 103 -18.96 -3.71 -5.06
CA GLN A 103 -19.94 -2.99 -5.86
C GLN A 103 -19.89 -3.38 -7.34
N GLU A 104 -18.69 -3.50 -7.92
CA GLU A 104 -18.50 -3.98 -9.28
C GLU A 104 -19.02 -5.40 -9.47
N ARG A 105 -18.79 -6.31 -8.50
CA ARG A 105 -19.33 -7.68 -8.54
C ARG A 105 -20.86 -7.69 -8.49
N LEU A 106 -21.46 -6.89 -7.61
CA LEU A 106 -22.92 -6.80 -7.51
C LEU A 106 -23.54 -6.25 -8.80
N LEU A 107 -22.94 -5.23 -9.41
CA LEU A 107 -23.38 -4.69 -10.69
C LEU A 107 -23.22 -5.72 -11.82
N ALA A 108 -22.13 -6.48 -11.85
CA ALA A 108 -21.93 -7.54 -12.83
C ALA A 108 -22.96 -8.67 -12.67
N MET A 109 -23.27 -9.06 -11.44
CA MET A 109 -24.33 -10.05 -11.15
C MET A 109 -25.71 -9.55 -11.59
N ALA A 110 -26.06 -8.30 -11.27
CA ALA A 110 -27.33 -7.71 -11.67
C ALA A 110 -27.47 -7.61 -13.19
N LYS A 111 -26.39 -7.23 -13.91
CA LYS A 111 -26.38 -7.22 -15.38
C LYS A 111 -26.53 -8.62 -15.98
N SER A 112 -25.84 -9.62 -15.41
CA SER A 112 -25.97 -11.01 -15.86
C SER A 112 -27.38 -11.54 -15.65
N GLN A 113 -27.98 -11.26 -14.49
CA GLN A 113 -29.35 -11.69 -14.19
C GLN A 113 -30.38 -11.01 -15.10
N ALA A 114 -30.27 -9.70 -15.32
CA ALA A 114 -31.15 -8.99 -16.26
C ALA A 114 -31.03 -9.53 -17.69
N HIS A 115 -29.82 -9.90 -18.12
CA HIS A 115 -29.60 -10.54 -19.42
C HIS A 115 -30.21 -11.95 -19.48
N GLU A 116 -30.09 -12.75 -18.43
CA GLU A 116 -30.74 -14.06 -18.35
C GLU A 116 -32.27 -13.94 -18.40
N ASP A 117 -32.85 -12.97 -17.67
CA ASP A 117 -34.28 -12.70 -17.65
C ASP A 117 -34.81 -12.24 -19.03
N GLU A 118 -34.05 -11.40 -19.77
CA GLU A 118 -34.41 -10.94 -21.12
C GLU A 118 -34.58 -12.12 -22.11
N PHE A 119 -33.77 -13.17 -21.95
CA PHE A 119 -33.70 -14.30 -22.88
C PHE A 119 -34.14 -15.64 -22.26
N ALA A 120 -34.80 -15.63 -21.11
CA ALA A 120 -35.13 -16.85 -20.36
C ALA A 120 -35.98 -17.85 -21.16
N ASN A 121 -36.85 -17.35 -22.04
CA ASN A 121 -37.74 -18.17 -22.87
C ASN A 121 -37.14 -18.54 -24.23
N TRP A 122 -35.90 -18.15 -24.53
CA TRP A 122 -35.27 -18.46 -25.81
C TRP A 122 -34.84 -19.92 -25.88
N LEU A 123 -35.02 -20.54 -27.04
CA LEU A 123 -34.59 -21.91 -27.27
C LEU A 123 -33.06 -21.97 -27.29
N VAL A 124 -32.47 -22.82 -26.45
CA VAL A 124 -31.03 -23.06 -26.38
C VAL A 124 -30.68 -24.32 -27.17
N ARG A 125 -29.74 -24.22 -28.12
CA ARG A 125 -29.21 -25.33 -28.90
C ARG A 125 -27.70 -25.42 -28.78
N ASP A 126 -27.22 -26.57 -28.34
CA ASP A 126 -25.79 -26.87 -28.23
C ASP A 126 -25.28 -27.46 -29.55
N PHE A 127 -24.24 -26.84 -30.12
CA PHE A 127 -23.54 -27.37 -31.27
C PHE A 127 -22.21 -27.96 -30.80
N MET A 128 -22.10 -29.27 -30.84
CA MET A 128 -20.93 -30.02 -30.38
C MET A 128 -19.89 -30.17 -31.49
N ASN A 129 -18.62 -30.19 -31.11
CA ASN A 129 -17.52 -30.59 -31.99
C ASN A 129 -17.32 -32.12 -32.01
N ASP A 130 -16.41 -32.57 -32.88
CA ASP A 130 -16.08 -33.99 -33.04
C ASP A 130 -15.67 -34.67 -31.72
N ASN A 131 -15.12 -33.90 -30.78
CA ASN A 131 -14.70 -34.35 -29.46
C ASN A 131 -15.82 -34.25 -28.40
N HIS A 132 -17.08 -34.03 -28.81
CA HIS A 132 -18.24 -33.86 -27.94
C HIS A 132 -18.13 -32.68 -26.95
N TYR A 133 -17.30 -31.69 -27.25
CA TYR A 133 -17.27 -30.42 -26.53
C TYR A 133 -18.15 -29.39 -27.24
N PRO A 134 -18.81 -28.47 -26.51
CA PRO A 134 -19.56 -27.40 -27.14
C PRO A 134 -18.61 -26.56 -27.99
N ALA A 135 -18.95 -26.39 -29.26
CA ALA A 135 -18.30 -25.45 -30.17
C ALA A 135 -18.94 -24.08 -30.08
N CYS A 136 -20.27 -24.04 -30.04
CA CYS A 136 -21.02 -22.86 -29.62
C CYS A 136 -22.39 -23.28 -29.10
N ILE A 137 -23.01 -22.37 -28.36
CA ILE A 137 -24.39 -22.47 -27.94
C ILE A 137 -25.14 -21.35 -28.64
N VAL A 138 -26.25 -21.68 -29.28
CA VAL A 138 -27.09 -20.70 -29.97
C VAL A 138 -28.40 -20.57 -29.23
N ARG A 139 -28.77 -19.34 -28.87
CA ARG A 139 -30.11 -19.01 -28.40
C ARG A 139 -30.90 -18.36 -29.51
N THR A 140 -32.11 -18.85 -29.75
CA THR A 140 -33.04 -18.28 -30.72
C THR A 140 -34.35 -17.89 -30.07
N SER A 141 -34.96 -16.81 -30.54
CA SER A 141 -36.29 -16.43 -30.09
C SER A 141 -37.30 -17.56 -30.37
N PRO A 142 -38.37 -17.67 -29.57
CA PRO A 142 -39.44 -18.66 -29.79
C PRO A 142 -40.02 -18.62 -31.20
N ASP A 143 -40.06 -17.44 -31.82
CA ASP A 143 -40.58 -17.25 -33.17
C ASP A 143 -39.62 -17.75 -34.28
N ALA A 144 -38.34 -17.95 -33.95
CA ALA A 144 -37.30 -18.41 -34.88
C ALA A 144 -37.00 -19.92 -34.75
N VAL A 145 -37.82 -20.68 -34.02
CA VAL A 145 -37.58 -22.09 -33.65
C VAL A 145 -37.51 -23.03 -34.86
N SER A 146 -38.21 -22.74 -35.96
CA SER A 146 -38.23 -23.59 -37.16
C SER A 146 -37.02 -23.42 -38.08
N MET A 147 -36.07 -22.54 -37.75
CA MET A 147 -34.97 -22.21 -38.64
C MET A 147 -33.82 -23.23 -38.54
N PRO A 148 -33.36 -23.79 -39.68
CA PRO A 148 -32.16 -24.60 -39.71
C PRO A 148 -30.93 -23.70 -39.47
N ILE A 149 -30.15 -24.04 -38.44
CA ILE A 149 -28.89 -23.38 -38.12
C ILE A 149 -27.78 -24.40 -38.33
N ASN A 150 -26.81 -24.04 -39.16
CA ASN A 150 -25.64 -24.86 -39.46
C ASN A 150 -24.39 -24.17 -38.92
N VAL A 151 -23.60 -24.89 -38.14
CA VAL A 151 -22.32 -24.41 -37.59
C VAL A 151 -21.22 -25.25 -38.19
N ASN A 152 -20.27 -24.61 -38.87
CA ASN A 152 -19.11 -25.26 -39.46
C ASN A 152 -17.83 -24.71 -38.86
N TYR A 153 -16.85 -25.56 -38.59
CA TYR A 153 -15.51 -25.15 -38.18
C TYR A 153 -14.75 -24.58 -39.38
N LEU A 154 -14.01 -23.51 -39.18
CA LEU A 154 -13.06 -23.02 -40.17
C LEU A 154 -11.63 -23.28 -39.73
N ILE A 155 -10.77 -23.51 -40.72
CA ILE A 155 -9.33 -23.59 -40.52
C ILE A 155 -8.80 -22.16 -40.33
N VAL A 156 -7.91 -21.95 -39.37
CA VAL A 156 -7.34 -20.63 -39.00
C VAL A 156 -6.70 -19.90 -40.19
N THR A 157 -6.26 -20.62 -41.23
CA THR A 157 -5.72 -20.03 -42.48
C THR A 157 -6.74 -19.17 -43.23
N GLU A 158 -8.04 -19.30 -42.95
CA GLU A 158 -9.10 -18.52 -43.58
C GLU A 158 -9.45 -17.22 -42.82
N THR A 159 -8.70 -16.90 -41.75
CA THR A 159 -8.92 -15.72 -40.89
C THR A 159 -7.85 -14.64 -41.05
N GLU A 160 -7.45 -14.34 -42.29
CA GLU A 160 -6.58 -13.20 -42.58
C GLU A 160 -7.16 -11.90 -41.98
N ASN A 161 -6.28 -11.06 -41.42
CA ASN A 161 -6.62 -9.78 -40.79
C ASN A 161 -7.63 -9.84 -39.62
N LEU A 162 -7.80 -11.02 -39.00
CA LEU A 162 -8.66 -11.15 -37.82
C LEU A 162 -8.09 -10.41 -36.61
N LEU A 163 -6.77 -10.48 -36.39
CA LEU A 163 -6.11 -10.03 -35.17
C LEU A 163 -5.38 -8.71 -35.38
N ASP A 164 -5.53 -7.80 -34.42
CA ASP A 164 -4.66 -6.62 -34.27
C ASP A 164 -3.41 -6.97 -33.43
N SER A 165 -2.40 -6.08 -33.43
CA SER A 165 -1.08 -6.31 -32.80
C SER A 165 -1.07 -6.66 -31.30
N GLN A 166 -2.16 -6.37 -30.57
CA GLN A 166 -2.30 -6.67 -29.15
C GLN A 166 -3.39 -7.71 -28.85
N GLU A 167 -3.92 -8.35 -29.88
CA GLU A 167 -5.00 -9.33 -29.76
C GLU A 167 -4.48 -10.76 -29.89
N GLU A 168 -5.19 -11.68 -29.25
CA GLU A 168 -4.87 -13.10 -29.27
C GLU A 168 -6.14 -13.88 -29.62
N LEU A 169 -6.06 -14.82 -30.55
CA LEU A 169 -7.16 -15.74 -30.88
C LEU A 169 -7.28 -16.79 -29.78
N ILE A 170 -8.46 -16.88 -29.17
CA ILE A 170 -8.68 -17.70 -27.96
C ILE A 170 -9.85 -18.68 -28.07
N SER A 171 -10.43 -18.79 -29.27
CA SER A 171 -11.39 -19.83 -29.65
C SER A 171 -11.11 -20.31 -31.08
N THR A 172 -11.67 -21.46 -31.44
CA THR A 172 -11.73 -21.89 -32.83
C THR A 172 -12.68 -20.97 -33.62
N PRO A 173 -12.30 -20.47 -34.81
CA PRO A 173 -13.21 -19.73 -35.67
C PRO A 173 -14.35 -20.61 -36.19
N LEU A 174 -15.57 -20.06 -36.21
CA LEU A 174 -16.79 -20.77 -36.61
C LEU A 174 -17.50 -20.00 -37.73
N ASN A 175 -18.00 -20.72 -38.72
CA ASN A 175 -18.91 -20.21 -39.74
C ASN A 175 -20.34 -20.62 -39.38
N ILE A 176 -21.15 -19.63 -39.02
CA ILE A 176 -22.50 -19.83 -38.54
C ILE A 176 -23.46 -19.39 -39.64
N LYS A 177 -24.20 -20.35 -40.20
CA LYS A 177 -25.15 -20.14 -41.29
C LYS A 177 -26.58 -20.39 -40.82
N PHE A 178 -27.43 -19.42 -41.05
CA PHE A 178 -28.87 -19.45 -40.83
C PHE A 178 -29.56 -18.53 -41.82
N ASP A 179 -30.81 -18.85 -42.16
CA ASP A 179 -31.61 -18.06 -43.09
C ASP A 179 -32.81 -17.48 -42.35
N PHE A 180 -32.86 -16.15 -42.25
CA PHE A 180 -34.02 -15.45 -41.70
C PHE A 180 -35.03 -15.20 -42.81
N ILE A 181 -36.27 -15.64 -42.62
CA ILE A 181 -37.38 -15.20 -43.46
C ILE A 181 -37.69 -13.75 -43.08
N THR A 182 -37.00 -12.84 -43.76
CA THR A 182 -37.24 -11.40 -43.95
C THR A 182 -38.46 -10.81 -43.23
N ASN A 183 -38.39 -10.66 -41.92
CA ASN A 183 -39.11 -9.61 -41.20
C ASN A 183 -38.20 -9.06 -40.09
N ARG A 184 -38.07 -7.73 -40.08
CA ARG A 184 -37.00 -6.95 -39.45
C ARG A 184 -36.77 -7.27 -37.95
N GLN A 185 -35.50 -7.14 -37.54
CA GLN A 185 -34.98 -7.24 -36.17
C GLN A 185 -34.91 -8.63 -35.54
N GLN A 186 -34.70 -9.69 -36.32
CA GLN A 186 -34.34 -10.99 -35.77
C GLN A 186 -32.82 -11.12 -35.72
N PHE A 187 -32.30 -11.47 -34.54
CA PHE A 187 -30.91 -11.87 -34.32
C PHE A 187 -30.93 -13.18 -33.53
N ILE A 188 -29.85 -13.93 -33.63
CA ILE A 188 -29.58 -15.04 -32.70
C ILE A 188 -28.53 -14.59 -31.68
N LEU A 189 -28.53 -15.21 -30.51
CA LEU A 189 -27.39 -15.09 -29.60
C LEU A 189 -26.46 -16.27 -29.85
N VAL A 190 -25.18 -15.99 -30.03
CA VAL A 190 -24.15 -17.02 -30.19
C VAL A 190 -23.17 -16.90 -29.05
N ALA A 191 -23.08 -17.95 -28.25
CA ALA A 191 -22.11 -18.10 -27.18
C ALA A 191 -20.99 -19.05 -27.61
N ILE A 192 -19.76 -18.56 -27.66
CA ILE A 192 -18.58 -19.32 -28.08
C ILE A 192 -17.67 -19.58 -26.87
N PRO A 193 -17.28 -20.83 -26.58
CA PRO A 193 -16.37 -21.13 -25.51
C PRO A 193 -14.94 -20.70 -25.84
N TYR A 194 -14.19 -20.32 -24.81
CA TYR A 194 -12.82 -19.85 -24.96
C TYR A 194 -11.89 -20.39 -23.87
N ILE A 195 -10.58 -20.41 -24.15
CA ILE A 195 -9.57 -21.01 -23.26
C ILE A 195 -8.60 -19.91 -22.79
N VAL A 196 -8.97 -19.12 -21.77
CA VAL A 196 -8.08 -18.11 -21.17
C VAL A 196 -8.27 -17.95 -19.66
N LYS A 197 -7.15 -17.75 -18.95
CA LYS A 197 -7.15 -17.30 -17.54
C LYS A 197 -7.53 -15.82 -17.47
N ARG A 198 -8.55 -15.47 -16.68
CA ARG A 198 -8.97 -14.07 -16.48
C ARG A 198 -7.77 -13.21 -16.11
N SER A 199 -7.45 -12.24 -16.96
CA SER A 199 -6.58 -11.12 -16.64
C SER A 199 -7.47 -9.90 -16.40
N SER A 200 -7.26 -9.19 -15.31
CA SER A 200 -8.02 -7.95 -15.00
C SER A 200 -7.90 -6.89 -16.09
N HIS A 201 -6.80 -6.91 -16.86
CA HIS A 201 -6.48 -5.91 -17.88
C HIS A 201 -6.93 -6.28 -19.29
N ARG A 202 -7.45 -7.50 -19.49
CA ARG A 202 -7.94 -7.97 -20.79
C ARG A 202 -9.45 -8.17 -20.78
N GLU A 203 -10.06 -7.97 -21.94
CA GLU A 203 -11.44 -8.33 -22.22
C GLU A 203 -11.47 -9.34 -23.38
N ASN A 204 -12.49 -10.19 -23.37
CA ASN A 204 -12.74 -11.15 -24.44
C ASN A 204 -13.89 -10.61 -25.28
N VAL A 205 -13.69 -10.51 -26.59
CA VAL A 205 -14.69 -10.00 -27.53
C VAL A 205 -14.87 -10.97 -28.68
N ILE A 206 -16.05 -10.97 -29.29
CA ILE A 206 -16.30 -11.73 -30.51
C ILE A 206 -16.05 -10.80 -31.70
N LYS A 207 -15.15 -11.19 -32.57
CA LYS A 207 -14.97 -10.58 -33.89
C LYS A 207 -15.84 -11.33 -34.90
N VAL A 208 -16.63 -10.57 -35.67
CA VAL A 208 -17.53 -11.07 -36.71
C VAL A 208 -17.07 -10.54 -38.06
N ARG A 209 -16.94 -11.42 -39.04
CA ARG A 209 -16.60 -11.07 -40.42
C ARG A 209 -17.85 -10.60 -41.14
N GLN A 210 -17.85 -9.34 -41.56
CA GLN A 210 -18.92 -8.74 -42.34
C GLN A 210 -18.88 -9.21 -43.80
N SER A 211 -19.98 -8.97 -44.54
CA SER A 211 -20.10 -9.28 -45.97
C SER A 211 -19.04 -8.60 -46.86
N ASN A 212 -18.49 -7.47 -46.44
CA ASN A 212 -17.37 -6.78 -47.11
C ASN A 212 -15.98 -7.40 -46.80
N GLY A 213 -15.94 -8.46 -45.98
CA GLY A 213 -14.71 -9.14 -45.56
C GLY A 213 -14.00 -8.53 -44.36
N VAL A 214 -14.47 -7.41 -43.80
CA VAL A 214 -13.88 -6.72 -42.65
C VAL A 214 -14.35 -7.37 -41.34
N TRP A 215 -13.43 -7.48 -40.37
CA TRP A 215 -13.75 -7.97 -39.04
C TRP A 215 -14.19 -6.83 -38.12
N MET A 216 -15.34 -7.00 -37.46
CA MET A 216 -15.89 -6.04 -36.50
C MET A 216 -16.00 -6.67 -35.11
N SER A 217 -15.62 -5.94 -34.07
CA SER A 217 -15.88 -6.37 -32.68
C SER A 217 -17.33 -6.13 -32.32
N MET A 218 -17.99 -7.17 -31.82
CA MET A 218 -19.36 -7.10 -31.31
C MET A 218 -19.37 -6.73 -29.82
N GLU A 219 -20.50 -6.19 -29.36
CA GLU A 219 -20.79 -6.14 -27.92
C GLU A 219 -21.02 -7.55 -27.39
N THR A 220 -20.42 -7.83 -26.23
CA THR A 220 -20.36 -9.19 -25.69
C THR A 220 -20.72 -9.26 -24.22
N ASN A 221 -21.34 -10.38 -23.84
CA ASN A 221 -21.60 -10.77 -22.45
C ASN A 221 -20.85 -12.08 -22.12
N GLU A 222 -20.62 -12.36 -20.84
CA GLU A 222 -20.05 -13.64 -20.37
C GLU A 222 -21.13 -14.47 -19.65
N PRO A 223 -22.05 -15.14 -20.37
CA PRO A 223 -23.08 -15.95 -19.74
C PRO A 223 -22.51 -17.23 -19.13
N THR A 224 -23.24 -17.78 -18.16
CA THR A 224 -23.02 -19.13 -17.63
C THR A 224 -24.14 -20.03 -18.13
N PHE A 225 -23.81 -21.27 -18.52
CA PHE A 225 -24.79 -22.26 -18.95
C PHE A 225 -24.78 -23.42 -17.97
N ASP A 226 -25.95 -23.82 -17.48
CA ASP A 226 -26.08 -24.90 -16.51
C ASP A 226 -25.55 -26.25 -17.03
N SER A 227 -25.65 -26.49 -18.34
CA SER A 227 -25.14 -27.69 -19.01
C SER A 227 -23.61 -27.73 -19.13
N HIS A 228 -22.91 -26.59 -18.96
CA HIS A 228 -21.47 -26.44 -19.21
C HIS A 228 -20.80 -25.54 -18.16
N LYS A 229 -21.06 -25.76 -16.86
CA LYS A 229 -20.59 -24.89 -15.75
C LYS A 229 -19.08 -24.76 -15.63
N GLU A 230 -18.35 -25.75 -16.13
CA GLU A 230 -16.89 -25.80 -16.13
C GLU A 230 -16.26 -25.02 -17.30
N LYS A 231 -17.09 -24.57 -18.25
CA LYS A 231 -16.65 -23.81 -19.43
C LYS A 231 -17.01 -22.34 -19.27
N ARG A 232 -16.29 -21.50 -20.01
CA ARG A 232 -16.55 -20.07 -20.11
C ARG A 232 -16.96 -19.75 -21.52
N PHE A 233 -17.95 -18.88 -21.65
CA PHE A 233 -18.48 -18.45 -22.92
C PHE A 233 -18.42 -16.94 -23.02
N VAL A 234 -18.23 -16.46 -24.25
CA VAL A 234 -18.56 -15.09 -24.63
C VAL A 234 -19.74 -15.16 -25.56
N GLU A 235 -20.75 -14.33 -25.37
CA GLU A 235 -21.97 -14.30 -26.16
C GLU A 235 -22.13 -12.96 -26.86
N CYS A 236 -22.57 -12.97 -28.12
CA CYS A 236 -22.92 -11.77 -28.88
C CYS A 236 -24.24 -11.94 -29.65
N LYS A 237 -24.87 -10.82 -29.98
CA LYS A 237 -26.01 -10.76 -30.91
C LYS A 237 -25.50 -10.85 -32.35
N LEU A 238 -25.98 -11.84 -33.09
CA LEU A 238 -25.60 -12.08 -34.48
C LEU A 238 -26.82 -11.87 -35.41
N PRO A 239 -26.84 -10.79 -36.21
CA PRO A 239 -27.99 -10.44 -37.05
C PRO A 239 -28.01 -11.19 -38.40
N GLU A 240 -26.88 -11.70 -38.87
CA GLU A 240 -26.77 -12.39 -40.16
C GLU A 240 -25.72 -13.49 -40.13
N SER A 241 -25.85 -14.45 -41.06
CA SER A 241 -24.88 -15.54 -41.24
C SER A 241 -23.47 -14.99 -41.38
N SER A 242 -22.56 -15.38 -40.50
CA SER A 242 -21.22 -14.79 -40.46
C SER A 242 -20.18 -15.76 -39.91
N VAL A 243 -18.93 -15.38 -40.08
CA VAL A 243 -17.80 -16.03 -39.41
C VAL A 243 -17.49 -15.31 -38.11
N CYS A 244 -17.37 -16.06 -37.02
CA CYS A 244 -17.16 -15.54 -35.68
C CYS A 244 -15.92 -16.17 -35.03
N ALA A 245 -15.18 -15.38 -34.26
CA ALA A 245 -14.07 -15.87 -33.43
C ALA A 245 -13.95 -15.06 -32.15
N VAL A 246 -13.57 -15.69 -31.04
CA VAL A 246 -13.32 -15.00 -29.77
C VAL A 246 -11.85 -14.58 -29.74
N VAL A 247 -11.62 -13.30 -29.47
CA VAL A 247 -10.28 -12.72 -29.31
C VAL A 247 -10.15 -12.08 -27.93
N SER A 248 -8.98 -12.25 -27.31
CA SER A 248 -8.63 -11.51 -26.10
C SER A 248 -7.88 -10.25 -26.48
N ARG A 249 -8.23 -9.11 -25.90
CA ARG A 249 -7.53 -7.82 -26.12
C ARG A 249 -7.41 -7.02 -24.83
N LEU A 250 -6.59 -5.96 -24.82
CA LEU A 250 -6.55 -5.03 -23.68
C LEU A 250 -7.90 -4.31 -23.54
N LYS A 251 -8.38 -4.16 -22.30
CA LYS A 251 -9.59 -3.38 -22.01
C LYS A 251 -9.41 -1.96 -22.54
N ARG A 252 -10.34 -1.53 -23.38
CA ARG A 252 -10.39 -0.13 -23.81
C ARG A 252 -11.09 0.66 -22.71
N ASP A 253 -10.36 1.55 -22.06
CA ASP A 253 -10.99 2.54 -21.18
C ASP A 253 -11.92 3.40 -22.03
N LYS A 254 -13.24 3.24 -21.85
CA LYS A 254 -14.23 4.10 -22.48
C LYS A 254 -14.16 5.47 -21.79
N VAL A 255 -13.25 6.33 -22.23
CA VAL A 255 -13.30 7.75 -21.87
C VAL A 255 -14.45 8.37 -22.66
N LEU A 256 -15.59 8.53 -22.01
CA LEU A 256 -16.68 9.35 -22.52
C LEU A 256 -16.20 10.80 -22.45
N ILE A 257 -15.66 11.32 -23.55
CA ILE A 257 -15.49 12.76 -23.71
C ILE A 257 -16.88 13.30 -24.04
N GLU A 258 -17.61 13.76 -23.03
CA GLU A 258 -18.78 14.60 -23.25
C GLU A 258 -18.31 15.90 -23.88
N ASN A 259 -18.48 16.02 -25.19
CA ASN A 259 -18.40 17.32 -25.85
C ASN A 259 -19.57 18.16 -25.32
N GLN A 260 -19.30 18.97 -24.30
CA GLN A 260 -20.15 20.11 -23.95
C GLN A 260 -20.04 21.12 -25.10
N SER A 261 -20.77 20.87 -26.19
CA SER A 261 -21.06 21.89 -27.19
C SER A 261 -22.07 22.86 -26.59
N SER A 262 -21.51 23.98 -26.14
CA SER A 262 -22.02 25.35 -25.99
C SER A 262 -23.51 25.61 -26.20
#